data_AF-A0A9D9PSH9-F1
#
_entry.id   AF-A0A9D9PSH9-F1
#
_cell.length_a   1.000
_cell.length_b   1.000
_cell.length_c   1.000
_cell.angle_alpha   90.00
_cell.angle_beta   90.00
_cell.angle_gamma   90.00
#
_symmetry.space_group_name_H-M   'P 1'
#
loop_
_entity.id
_entity.type
_entity.pdbx_description
1 polymer ?
#
loop_
_entity_poly.entity_id
_entity_poly.type
_entity_poly.pdbx_seq_one_letter_code
_entity_poly.pdbx_strand_id
1 'polypeptide(L)'
;MLSDFFAVPRRVFPSGEAFEVSIRARYFQLDFRELRRQGQLYVEWMPDDSVNLDGEITPRPKGDVTWWNRIEIADDGSDVVRFTLPPQKEGPVVCKLFHRVEEKNPARLICVLNLYVLDEDLLSRRPYRGDCHVHTSYSACADRKEDPHFGVAVGRQKGLDFMAVTDHCQIEGSESVLDFPASIGSDFKVFRGEECHAMIQQVEKRLFFANLFYPWNHIVNFGGRDGVCRYMNDHFD
;
A
#
# COMPACT_ATOMS: atom_id res chain seq x y z
N MET A 1 10.64 -5.51 0.63
CA MET A 1 11.37 -5.34 1.90
C MET A 1 12.76 -4.73 1.65
N LEU A 2 12.81 -3.51 1.09
CA LEU A 2 14.04 -2.71 0.87
C LEU A 2 13.78 -1.20 1.03
N SER A 3 12.52 -0.77 1.20
CA SER A 3 12.12 0.62 1.40
C SER A 3 12.57 1.22 2.73
N ASP A 4 12.76 0.38 3.75
CA ASP A 4 12.91 0.82 5.13
C ASP A 4 14.32 1.35 5.41
N PHE A 5 15.28 1.07 4.53
CA PHE A 5 16.63 1.60 4.58
C PHE A 5 16.76 2.97 3.92
N PHE A 6 15.74 3.43 3.21
CA PHE A 6 15.78 4.69 2.45
C PHE A 6 14.68 5.64 2.92
N ALA A 7 15.02 6.92 2.95
CA ALA A 7 14.08 8.00 3.18
C ALA A 7 13.82 8.70 1.84
N VAL A 8 12.55 8.83 1.51
CA VAL A 8 12.06 9.73 0.46
C VAL A 8 11.27 10.80 1.20
N PRO A 9 11.86 11.98 1.46
CA PRO A 9 11.24 13.00 2.30
C PRO A 9 9.90 13.50 1.77
N ARG A 10 9.77 13.58 0.44
CA ARG A 10 8.56 14.01 -0.26
C ARG A 10 8.11 12.91 -1.22
N ARG A 11 6.89 12.42 -1.04
CA ARG A 11 6.27 11.41 -1.91
C ARG A 11 5.06 11.93 -2.68
N VAL A 12 4.63 13.16 -2.41
CA VAL A 12 3.45 13.78 -3.03
C VAL A 12 3.90 15.01 -3.82
N PHE A 13 3.49 15.10 -5.08
CA PHE A 13 3.91 16.13 -6.04
C PHE A 13 2.70 16.68 -6.80
N PRO A 14 2.73 17.95 -7.25
CA PRO A 14 1.68 18.50 -8.11
C PRO A 14 1.71 17.84 -9.50
N SER A 15 0.54 17.68 -10.11
CA SER A 15 0.42 17.29 -11.52
C SER A 15 0.81 18.42 -12.47
N GLY A 16 1.06 18.08 -13.74
CA GLY A 16 1.30 19.06 -14.80
C GLY A 16 2.68 19.74 -14.82
N GLU A 17 3.49 19.54 -13.79
CA GLU A 17 4.83 20.13 -13.67
C GLU A 17 5.92 19.06 -13.46
N ALA A 18 7.14 19.35 -13.90
CA ALA A 18 8.30 18.52 -13.56
C ALA A 18 8.64 18.67 -12.08
N PHE A 19 9.10 17.60 -11.45
CA PHE A 19 9.46 17.63 -10.03
C PHE A 19 10.71 16.81 -9.72
N GLU A 20 11.49 17.31 -8.77
CA GLU A 20 12.68 16.62 -8.26
C GLU A 20 12.31 15.63 -7.15
N VAL A 21 12.83 14.42 -7.26
CA VAL A 21 12.75 13.38 -6.24
C VAL A 21 14.12 13.19 -5.61
N SER A 22 14.17 13.15 -4.29
CA SER A 22 15.39 12.91 -3.53
C SER A 22 15.28 11.65 -2.68
N ILE A 23 16.30 10.78 -2.75
CA ILE A 23 16.43 9.57 -1.94
C ILE A 23 17.65 9.71 -1.04
N ARG A 24 17.49 9.42 0.24
CA ARG A 24 18.57 9.39 1.23
C ARG A 24 18.63 8.02 1.88
N ALA A 25 19.82 7.54 2.22
CA ALA A 25 19.93 6.41 3.13
C ALA A 25 19.49 6.81 4.54
N ARG A 26 18.82 5.91 5.26
CA ARG A 26 18.44 6.11 6.67
C ARG A 26 19.54 5.71 7.64
N TYR A 27 20.46 4.85 7.20
CA TYR A 27 21.48 4.25 8.05
C TYR A 27 22.85 4.36 7.39
N PHE A 28 23.87 4.59 8.21
CA PHE A 28 25.24 4.84 7.75
C PHE A 28 25.89 3.64 7.03
N GLN A 29 25.37 2.42 7.19
CA GLN A 29 25.88 1.25 6.47
C GLN A 29 25.55 1.29 4.96
N LEU A 30 24.68 2.20 4.54
CA LEU A 30 24.35 2.45 3.14
C LEU A 30 24.77 3.87 2.79
N ASP A 31 25.87 4.01 2.05
CA ASP A 31 26.40 5.28 1.56
C ASP A 31 26.31 5.31 0.04
N PHE A 32 25.57 6.27 -0.48
CA PHE A 32 25.35 6.46 -1.90
C PHE A 32 26.61 6.91 -2.65
N ARG A 33 27.61 7.48 -1.95
CA ARG A 33 28.93 7.82 -2.49
C ARG A 33 29.72 6.54 -2.78
N GLU A 34 29.66 5.57 -1.88
CA GLU A 34 30.37 4.29 -2.05
C GLU A 34 29.75 3.49 -3.20
N LEU A 35 28.43 3.47 -3.33
CA LEU A 35 27.77 2.87 -4.49
C LEU A 35 28.23 3.52 -5.80
N ARG A 36 28.30 4.85 -5.88
CA ARG A 36 28.81 5.56 -7.06
C ARG A 36 30.26 5.22 -7.40
N ARG A 37 31.12 5.02 -6.40
CA ARG A 37 32.51 4.58 -6.60
C ARG A 37 32.60 3.19 -7.21
N GLN A 38 31.68 2.31 -6.84
CA GLN A 38 31.65 0.92 -7.29
C GLN A 38 30.96 0.76 -8.65
N GLY A 39 30.05 1.66 -9.01
CA GLY A 39 29.28 1.52 -10.25
C GLY A 39 28.28 2.63 -10.51
N GLN A 40 27.45 2.41 -11.52
CA GLN A 40 26.46 3.36 -12.01
C GLN A 40 25.11 3.18 -11.31
N LEU A 41 24.52 4.29 -10.85
CA LEU A 41 23.14 4.33 -10.36
C LEU A 41 22.19 4.77 -11.47
N TYR A 42 21.03 4.15 -11.57
CA TYR A 42 19.97 4.60 -12.48
C TYR A 42 18.61 4.34 -11.88
N VAL A 43 17.64 5.17 -12.27
CA VAL A 43 16.24 5.01 -11.90
C VAL A 43 15.46 4.54 -13.11
N GLU A 44 14.65 3.51 -12.92
CA GLU A 44 13.57 3.17 -13.83
C GLU A 44 12.26 3.65 -13.23
N TRP A 45 11.40 4.30 -14.01
CA TRP A 45 10.10 4.76 -13.54
C TRP A 45 8.98 4.52 -14.55
N MET A 46 7.75 4.39 -14.06
CA MET A 46 6.54 4.37 -14.87
C MET A 46 5.34 4.96 -14.09
N PRO A 47 4.39 5.63 -14.77
CA PRO A 47 3.07 5.91 -14.21
C PRO A 47 2.34 4.58 -13.96
N ASP A 48 1.68 4.42 -12.81
CA ASP A 48 1.13 3.14 -12.35
C ASP A 48 -0.38 3.22 -12.07
N ASP A 49 -1.16 3.82 -12.96
CA ASP A 49 -2.60 3.54 -12.99
C ASP A 49 -2.94 2.37 -13.91
N SER A 50 -2.06 2.02 -14.88
CA SER A 50 -2.30 0.99 -15.90
C SER A 50 -3.64 1.14 -16.64
N VAL A 51 -4.31 2.29 -16.45
CA VAL A 51 -5.66 2.61 -16.86
C VAL A 51 -5.53 3.84 -17.74
N ASN A 52 -5.82 3.66 -19.02
CA ASN A 52 -5.83 4.76 -19.97
C ASN A 52 -6.96 5.76 -19.61
N LEU A 53 -6.91 6.96 -20.21
CA LEU A 53 -7.93 8.02 -19.99
C LEU A 53 -9.37 7.58 -20.34
N ASP A 54 -9.53 6.52 -21.13
CA ASP A 54 -10.81 5.91 -21.52
C ASP A 54 -11.27 4.80 -20.56
N GLY A 55 -10.52 4.54 -19.48
CA GLY A 55 -10.81 3.49 -18.51
C GLY A 55 -10.31 2.10 -18.93
N GLU A 56 -9.65 1.96 -20.08
CA GLU A 56 -9.10 0.67 -20.49
C GLU A 56 -7.84 0.31 -19.69
N ILE A 57 -7.87 -0.86 -19.06
CA ILE A 57 -6.66 -1.50 -18.54
C ILE A 57 -5.96 -2.16 -19.72
N THR A 58 -4.93 -1.55 -20.29
CA THR A 58 -4.14 -2.24 -21.34
C THR A 58 -3.25 -3.31 -20.69
N PRO A 59 -3.47 -4.60 -20.96
CA PRO A 59 -2.46 -5.60 -20.63
C PRO A 59 -1.31 -5.40 -21.60
N ARG A 60 -0.09 -5.24 -21.06
CA ARG A 60 1.24 -5.30 -21.73
C ARG A 60 1.26 -5.02 -23.26
N PRO A 61 2.02 -4.05 -23.80
CA PRO A 61 2.20 -3.86 -25.22
C PRO A 61 2.84 -5.15 -25.74
N LYS A 62 2.33 -5.66 -26.85
CA LYS A 62 2.98 -6.76 -27.56
C LYS A 62 4.30 -6.23 -28.13
N GLY A 63 5.44 -6.65 -27.57
CA GLY A 63 6.78 -6.37 -28.10
C GLY A 63 7.84 -6.03 -27.04
N ASP A 64 9.10 -5.84 -27.47
CA ASP A 64 10.29 -5.52 -26.65
C ASP A 64 10.32 -4.07 -26.11
N VAL A 65 9.16 -3.45 -25.89
CA VAL A 65 9.08 -2.07 -25.38
C VAL A 65 9.00 -2.15 -23.85
N THR A 66 10.07 -1.73 -23.15
CA THR A 66 10.03 -1.63 -21.69
C THR A 66 9.20 -0.40 -21.29
N TRP A 67 8.11 -0.61 -20.55
CA TRP A 67 7.27 0.46 -19.95
C TRP A 67 8.03 1.45 -19.06
N TRP A 68 9.25 1.09 -18.70
CA TRP A 68 10.08 1.80 -17.75
C TRP A 68 10.95 2.79 -18.48
N ASN A 69 10.75 4.07 -18.18
CA ASN A 69 11.65 5.13 -18.56
C ASN A 69 12.89 5.07 -17.67
N ARG A 70 14.07 5.27 -18.25
CA ARG A 70 15.34 5.25 -17.51
C ARG A 70 15.96 6.63 -17.38
N ILE A 71 16.45 6.94 -16.19
CA ILE A 71 17.27 8.11 -15.88
C ILE A 71 18.58 7.62 -15.27
N GLU A 72 19.69 7.82 -15.97
CA GLU A 72 21.02 7.59 -15.40
C GLU A 72 21.32 8.71 -14.38
N ILE A 73 21.80 8.33 -13.19
CA ILE A 73 22.10 9.28 -12.12
C ILE A 73 23.56 9.70 -12.24
N ALA A 74 23.80 10.98 -12.52
CA ALA A 74 25.15 11.52 -12.54
C ALA A 74 25.82 11.41 -11.15
N ASP A 75 27.12 11.13 -11.14
CA ASP A 75 27.91 11.24 -9.92
C ASP A 75 28.15 12.72 -9.59
N ASP A 76 27.45 13.20 -8.56
CA ASP A 76 27.59 14.55 -8.00
C ASP A 76 28.39 14.56 -6.68
N GLY A 77 29.02 13.42 -6.32
CA GLY A 77 29.73 13.23 -5.06
C GLY A 77 28.83 13.24 -3.81
N SER A 78 27.51 13.32 -3.97
CA SER A 78 26.59 13.45 -2.84
C SER A 78 26.08 12.10 -2.34
N ASP A 79 25.77 12.03 -1.04
CA ASP A 79 25.09 10.88 -0.42
C ASP A 79 23.56 10.95 -0.58
N VAL A 80 23.10 11.65 -1.63
CA VAL A 80 21.69 11.81 -1.96
C VAL A 80 21.53 11.46 -3.42
N VAL A 81 20.57 10.62 -3.76
CA VAL A 81 20.20 10.42 -5.17
C VAL A 81 19.12 11.43 -5.51
N ARG A 82 19.37 12.28 -6.51
CA ARG A 82 18.41 13.24 -7.06
C ARG A 82 18.14 12.93 -8.52
N PHE A 83 16.89 13.02 -8.92
CA PHE A 83 16.48 12.94 -10.32
C PHE A 83 15.20 13.75 -10.50
N THR A 84 15.00 14.25 -11.72
CA THR A 84 13.79 14.99 -12.08
C THR A 84 12.90 14.09 -12.93
N LEU A 85 11.64 13.94 -12.53
CA LEU A 85 10.62 13.36 -13.40
C LEU A 85 9.98 14.47 -14.25
N PRO A 86 9.67 14.19 -15.53
CA PRO A 86 8.93 15.13 -16.36
C PRO A 86 7.50 15.31 -15.84
N PRO A 87 6.74 16.30 -16.34
CA PRO A 87 5.32 16.47 -15.98
C PRO A 87 4.53 15.17 -16.04
N GLN A 88 3.77 14.89 -14.98
CA GLN A 88 2.91 13.71 -14.85
C GLN A 88 1.44 14.14 -14.69
N LYS A 89 0.52 13.24 -15.05
CA LYS A 89 -0.90 13.39 -14.71
C LYS A 89 -1.13 12.98 -13.25
N GLU A 90 -2.27 13.35 -12.70
CA GLU A 90 -2.72 12.80 -11.41
C GLU A 90 -2.71 11.27 -11.45
N GLY A 91 -2.11 10.66 -10.42
CA GLY A 91 -1.96 9.23 -10.31
C GLY A 91 -0.69 8.80 -9.58
N PRO A 92 -0.56 7.49 -9.28
CA PRO A 92 0.65 6.95 -8.71
C PRO A 92 1.76 6.84 -9.77
N VAL A 93 3.01 6.98 -9.33
CA VAL A 93 4.21 6.74 -10.13
C VAL A 93 5.13 5.81 -9.35
N VAL A 94 5.53 4.70 -9.97
CA VAL A 94 6.47 3.76 -9.37
C VAL A 94 7.87 4.05 -9.91
N CYS A 95 8.84 4.20 -9.00
CA CYS A 95 10.25 4.32 -9.33
C CYS A 95 11.06 3.19 -8.69
N LYS A 96 12.04 2.67 -9.42
CA LYS A 96 12.98 1.64 -8.98
C LYS A 96 14.39 2.18 -9.13
N LEU A 97 15.12 2.26 -8.03
CA LEU A 97 16.54 2.62 -8.05
C LEU A 97 17.37 1.36 -8.19
N PHE A 98 18.28 1.36 -9.17
CA PHE A 98 19.20 0.28 -9.45
C PHE A 98 20.65 0.73 -9.31
N HIS A 99 21.51 -0.23 -8.99
CA HIS A 99 22.96 -0.08 -8.97
C HIS A 99 23.59 -1.15 -9.87
N ARG A 100 24.53 -0.75 -10.73
CA ARG A 100 25.18 -1.61 -11.72
C ARG A 100 26.68 -1.38 -11.68
N VAL A 101 27.42 -2.40 -11.24
CA VAL A 101 28.89 -2.39 -11.11
C VAL A 101 29.56 -2.60 -12.47
N GLU A 102 29.09 -3.58 -13.25
CA GLU A 102 29.60 -3.88 -14.59
C GLU A 102 28.45 -4.08 -15.56
N GLU A 103 28.65 -3.74 -16.84
CA GLU A 103 27.60 -3.78 -17.87
C GLU A 103 27.04 -5.19 -18.11
N LYS A 104 27.86 -6.23 -17.91
CA LYS A 104 27.48 -7.64 -18.10
C LYS A 104 26.76 -8.24 -16.88
N ASN A 105 26.82 -7.59 -15.72
CA ASN A 105 26.19 -8.10 -14.50
C ASN A 105 24.76 -7.57 -14.37
N PRO A 106 23.83 -8.39 -13.84
CA PRO A 106 22.47 -7.93 -13.58
C PRO A 106 22.53 -6.78 -12.56
N ALA A 107 21.83 -5.69 -12.87
CA ALA A 107 21.74 -4.56 -11.96
C ALA A 107 21.02 -4.97 -10.67
N ARG A 108 21.57 -4.55 -9.53
CA ARG A 108 20.99 -4.78 -8.21
C ARG A 108 19.89 -3.76 -7.96
N LEU A 109 18.68 -4.22 -7.67
CA LEU A 109 17.60 -3.36 -7.17
C LEU A 109 17.96 -2.88 -5.76
N ILE A 110 18.02 -1.56 -5.59
CA ILE A 110 18.33 -0.90 -4.32
C ILE A 110 17.05 -0.61 -3.56
N CYS A 111 16.07 0.04 -4.19
CA CYS A 111 14.78 0.32 -3.56
C CYS A 111 13.66 0.54 -4.59
N VAL A 112 12.41 0.39 -4.13
CA VAL A 112 11.20 0.74 -4.86
C VAL A 112 10.50 1.88 -4.13
N LEU A 113 10.06 2.88 -4.87
CA LEU A 113 9.39 4.08 -4.40
C LEU A 113 8.04 4.19 -5.08
N ASN A 114 7.02 4.51 -4.30
CA ASN A 114 5.72 4.93 -4.81
C ASN A 114 5.59 6.42 -4.52
N LEU A 115 5.40 7.19 -5.59
CA LEU A 115 5.12 8.62 -5.57
C LEU A 115 3.66 8.83 -5.97
N TYR A 116 3.06 9.92 -5.50
CA TYR A 116 1.69 10.28 -5.79
C TYR A 116 1.69 11.67 -6.40
N VAL A 117 1.24 11.75 -7.64
CA VAL A 117 1.06 13.01 -8.35
C VAL A 117 -0.41 13.36 -8.19
N LEU A 118 -0.72 14.55 -7.68
CA LEU A 118 -2.08 14.95 -7.32
C LEU A 118 -2.43 16.29 -7.96
N ASP A 119 -3.69 16.43 -8.37
CA ASP A 119 -4.30 17.70 -8.71
C ASP A 119 -4.60 18.51 -7.42
N GLU A 120 -4.91 19.80 -7.57
CA GLU A 120 -5.05 20.75 -6.45
C GLU A 120 -6.10 20.33 -5.41
N ASP A 121 -7.16 19.65 -5.84
CA ASP A 121 -8.27 19.21 -4.99
C ASP A 121 -7.85 18.14 -3.95
N LEU A 122 -6.90 17.27 -4.31
CA LEU A 122 -6.28 16.27 -3.43
C LEU A 122 -4.95 16.77 -2.82
N LEU A 123 -4.16 17.54 -3.56
CA LEU A 123 -2.87 18.09 -3.09
C LEU A 123 -3.05 19.02 -1.88
N SER A 124 -4.14 19.79 -1.84
CA SER A 124 -4.51 20.66 -0.73
C SER A 124 -5.04 19.92 0.51
N ARG A 125 -5.14 18.58 0.45
CA ARG A 125 -5.64 17.75 1.56
C ARG A 125 -4.51 17.15 2.37
N ARG A 126 -4.82 16.86 3.63
CA ARG A 126 -3.95 16.09 4.50
C ARG A 126 -4.32 14.61 4.36
N PRO A 127 -3.44 13.74 3.82
CA PRO A 127 -3.73 12.31 3.78
C PRO A 127 -3.70 11.76 5.20
N TYR A 128 -4.76 11.06 5.59
CA TYR A 128 -4.79 10.26 6.80
C TYR A 128 -4.34 8.84 6.46
N ARG A 129 -3.39 8.31 7.21
CA ARG A 129 -2.88 6.96 7.04
C ARG A 129 -3.68 6.01 7.91
N GLY A 130 -4.34 5.02 7.31
CA GLY A 130 -5.03 4.00 8.07
C GLY A 130 -4.82 2.60 7.52
N ASP A 131 -5.21 1.62 8.34
CA ASP A 131 -5.30 0.22 7.96
C ASP A 131 -6.77 -0.21 8.07
N CYS A 132 -7.39 -0.51 6.93
CA CYS A 132 -8.82 -0.80 6.88
C CYS A 132 -9.11 -2.30 6.97
N HIS A 133 -8.10 -3.17 7.05
CA HIS A 133 -8.30 -4.62 6.94
C HIS A 133 -7.40 -5.36 7.93
N VAL A 134 -7.83 -5.44 9.19
CA VAL A 134 -7.07 -6.06 10.28
C VAL A 134 -7.88 -7.16 10.94
N HIS A 135 -7.28 -8.35 11.03
CA HIS A 135 -7.80 -9.47 11.80
C HIS A 135 -7.24 -9.51 13.22
N THR A 136 -8.02 -10.08 14.12
CA THR A 136 -7.67 -10.28 15.53
C THR A 136 -7.99 -11.71 15.94
N SER A 137 -7.81 -12.04 17.22
CA SER A 137 -8.17 -13.33 17.81
C SER A 137 -9.63 -13.76 17.60
N TYR A 138 -10.50 -12.87 17.12
CA TYR A 138 -11.87 -13.16 16.72
C TYR A 138 -11.93 -13.91 15.36
N SER A 139 -10.93 -13.76 14.49
CA SER A 139 -10.79 -14.52 13.24
C SER A 139 -9.88 -15.75 13.39
N ALA A 140 -10.27 -16.87 12.77
CA ALA A 140 -9.48 -18.10 12.83
C ALA A 140 -8.15 -18.05 12.04
N CYS A 141 -8.02 -17.10 11.12
CA CYS A 141 -6.81 -16.87 10.33
C CYS A 141 -5.72 -16.10 11.10
N ALA A 142 -6.08 -15.46 12.21
CA ALA A 142 -5.16 -14.72 13.07
C ALA A 142 -4.57 -15.63 14.17
N ASP A 143 -3.45 -15.22 14.76
CA ASP A 143 -2.98 -15.87 15.97
C ASP A 143 -3.98 -15.59 17.09
N ARG A 144 -4.44 -16.63 17.80
CA ARG A 144 -5.39 -16.50 18.93
C ARG A 144 -4.89 -15.58 20.05
N LYS A 145 -3.61 -15.23 20.05
CA LYS A 145 -2.99 -14.28 20.98
C LYS A 145 -3.10 -12.81 20.55
N GLU A 146 -3.57 -12.52 19.34
CA GLU A 146 -3.70 -11.16 18.82
C GLU A 146 -5.00 -10.50 19.32
N ASP A 147 -5.00 -10.11 20.59
CA ASP A 147 -6.09 -9.35 21.20
C ASP A 147 -6.38 -8.06 20.40
N PRO A 148 -7.66 -7.71 20.16
CA PRO A 148 -8.03 -6.50 19.42
C PRO A 148 -7.38 -5.20 19.92
N HIS A 149 -7.25 -5.01 21.24
CA HIS A 149 -6.64 -3.82 21.82
C HIS A 149 -5.15 -3.75 21.51
N PHE A 150 -4.48 -4.91 21.48
CA PHE A 150 -3.08 -5.01 21.08
C PHE A 150 -2.92 -4.60 19.61
N GLY A 151 -3.80 -5.07 18.72
CA GLY A 151 -3.84 -4.63 17.32
C GLY A 151 -3.97 -3.11 17.17
N VAL A 152 -4.89 -2.50 17.94
CA VAL A 152 -5.07 -1.03 17.98
C VAL A 152 -3.83 -0.30 18.49
N ALA A 153 -3.21 -0.78 19.56
CA ALA A 153 -1.99 -0.19 20.11
C ALA A 153 -0.83 -0.25 19.10
N VAL A 154 -0.67 -1.38 18.40
CA VAL A 154 0.33 -1.56 17.34
C VAL A 154 0.06 -0.64 16.15
N GLY A 155 -1.20 -0.47 15.75
CA GLY A 155 -1.61 0.47 14.69
C GLY A 155 -1.15 1.89 15.01
N ARG A 156 -1.42 2.37 16.23
CA ARG A 156 -0.94 3.68 16.69
C ARG A 156 0.58 3.75 16.76
N GLN A 157 1.26 2.71 17.26
CA GLN A 157 2.73 2.65 17.32
C GLN A 157 3.37 2.77 15.93
N LYS A 158 2.73 2.20 14.90
CA LYS A 158 3.17 2.32 13.49
C LYS A 158 2.95 3.71 12.89
N GLY A 159 2.34 4.64 13.62
CA GLY A 159 2.07 6.00 13.17
C GLY A 159 0.89 6.08 12.20
N LEU A 160 -0.09 5.19 12.33
CA LEU A 160 -1.38 5.33 11.67
C LEU A 160 -2.22 6.42 12.38
N ASP A 161 -3.07 7.10 11.62
CA ASP A 161 -4.07 8.03 12.13
C ASP A 161 -5.36 7.30 12.53
N PHE A 162 -5.70 6.22 11.83
CA PHE A 162 -6.87 5.39 12.11
C PHE A 162 -6.69 3.92 11.74
N MET A 163 -7.61 3.06 12.15
CA MET A 163 -7.74 1.70 11.61
C MET A 163 -9.16 1.16 11.74
N ALA A 164 -9.43 0.04 11.09
CA ALA A 164 -10.61 -0.79 11.31
C ALA A 164 -10.19 -2.21 11.65
N VAL A 165 -10.79 -2.78 12.70
CA VAL A 165 -10.76 -4.23 12.93
C VAL A 165 -11.89 -4.83 12.11
N THR A 166 -11.59 -5.86 11.32
CA THR A 166 -12.48 -6.41 10.31
C THR A 166 -12.42 -7.93 10.33
N ASP A 167 -12.81 -8.50 11.47
CA ASP A 167 -12.81 -9.94 11.64
C ASP A 167 -13.82 -10.64 10.72
N HIS A 168 -13.55 -11.91 10.37
CA HIS A 168 -14.38 -12.66 9.43
C HIS A 168 -15.82 -12.81 9.97
N CYS A 169 -16.77 -12.29 9.19
CA CYS A 169 -18.21 -12.43 9.36
C CYS A 169 -18.75 -12.04 10.75
N GLN A 170 -18.04 -11.18 11.47
CA GLN A 170 -18.38 -10.80 12.84
C GLN A 170 -17.88 -9.38 13.14
N ILE A 171 -18.67 -8.63 13.90
CA ILE A 171 -18.41 -7.22 14.19
C ILE A 171 -17.83 -7.01 15.60
N GLU A 172 -18.01 -8.01 16.46
CA GLU A 172 -17.74 -7.98 17.90
C GLU A 172 -16.28 -7.63 18.21
N GLY A 173 -15.34 -8.13 17.39
CA GLY A 173 -13.92 -7.79 17.52
C GLY A 173 -13.69 -6.28 17.41
N SER A 174 -14.34 -5.63 16.44
CA SER A 174 -14.24 -4.17 16.24
C SER A 174 -15.00 -3.37 17.29
N GLU A 175 -16.17 -3.85 17.73
CA GLU A 175 -16.96 -3.18 18.78
C GLU A 175 -16.22 -3.14 20.10
N SER A 176 -15.44 -4.19 20.41
CA SER A 176 -14.70 -4.31 21.67
C SER A 176 -13.63 -3.23 21.87
N VAL A 177 -13.21 -2.53 20.80
CA VAL A 177 -12.08 -1.58 20.82
C VAL A 177 -12.42 -0.14 20.46
N LEU A 178 -13.70 0.18 20.19
CA LEU A 178 -14.09 1.52 19.73
C LEU A 178 -13.71 2.63 20.72
N ASP A 179 -13.89 2.36 22.02
CA ASP A 179 -13.62 3.33 23.08
C ASP A 179 -12.17 3.27 23.61
N PHE A 180 -11.38 2.30 23.15
CA PHE A 180 -10.03 2.08 23.66
C PHE A 180 -9.10 3.29 23.45
N PRO A 181 -9.04 3.95 22.27
CA PRO A 181 -8.19 5.13 22.12
C PRO A 181 -8.56 6.26 23.09
N ALA A 182 -9.85 6.51 23.29
CA ALA A 182 -10.33 7.56 24.20
C ALA A 182 -9.98 7.25 25.67
N SER A 183 -10.06 5.98 26.08
CA SER A 183 -9.75 5.56 27.45
C SER A 183 -8.29 5.77 27.84
N ILE A 184 -7.38 5.85 26.86
CA ILE A 184 -5.95 6.14 27.07
C ILE A 184 -5.54 7.56 26.64
N GLY A 185 -6.50 8.45 26.38
CA GLY A 185 -6.22 9.84 25.97
C GLY A 185 -5.55 9.97 24.60
N SER A 186 -5.80 9.03 23.70
CA SER A 186 -5.24 9.00 22.35
C SER A 186 -6.23 9.51 21.31
N ASP A 187 -5.75 10.36 20.38
CA ASP A 187 -6.54 10.84 19.23
C ASP A 187 -6.69 9.80 18.11
N PHE A 188 -6.03 8.65 18.21
CA PHE A 188 -6.14 7.55 17.24
C PHE A 188 -7.60 7.12 17.05
N LYS A 189 -8.04 6.95 15.80
CA LYS A 189 -9.43 6.57 15.51
C LYS A 189 -9.55 5.10 15.16
N VAL A 190 -10.49 4.42 15.82
CA VAL A 190 -10.87 3.06 15.45
C VAL A 190 -12.27 3.11 14.88
N PHE A 191 -12.42 2.55 13.68
CA PHE A 191 -13.71 2.39 13.04
C PHE A 191 -14.20 0.97 13.25
N ARG A 192 -15.52 0.88 13.46
CA ARG A 192 -16.24 -0.38 13.44
C ARG A 192 -16.04 -1.05 12.08
N GLY A 193 -15.89 -2.36 12.06
CA GLY A 193 -15.73 -3.10 10.82
C GLY A 193 -15.87 -4.61 10.97
N GLU A 194 -16.00 -5.25 9.83
CA GLU A 194 -16.04 -6.71 9.65
C GLU A 194 -15.60 -7.03 8.22
N GLU A 195 -15.14 -8.24 8.00
CA GLU A 195 -14.95 -8.78 6.66
C GLU A 195 -16.09 -9.73 6.33
N CYS A 196 -16.97 -9.31 5.44
CA CYS A 196 -18.12 -10.09 5.02
C CYS A 196 -17.73 -11.07 3.92
N HIS A 197 -18.16 -12.31 4.10
CA HIS A 197 -18.14 -13.35 3.07
C HIS A 197 -19.57 -13.71 2.71
N ALA A 198 -19.81 -14.11 1.46
CA ALA A 198 -21.06 -14.81 1.14
C ALA A 198 -21.01 -16.19 1.83
N MET A 199 -21.75 -16.37 2.93
CA MET A 199 -21.77 -17.66 3.62
C MET A 199 -22.58 -18.67 2.82
N ILE A 200 -21.87 -19.55 2.10
CA ILE A 200 -22.38 -20.80 1.52
C ILE A 200 -23.08 -21.71 2.56
N GLN A 201 -23.13 -21.37 3.85
CA GLN A 201 -23.79 -22.20 4.86
C GLN A 201 -25.29 -22.41 4.64
N GLN A 202 -25.97 -21.59 3.81
CA GLN A 202 -27.35 -21.84 3.41
C GLN A 202 -27.50 -22.51 2.03
N VAL A 203 -26.43 -22.61 1.24
CA VAL A 203 -26.44 -23.35 -0.03
C VAL A 203 -26.09 -24.80 0.27
N GLU A 204 -27.13 -25.64 0.30
CA GLU A 204 -27.14 -27.09 0.52
C GLU A 204 -25.79 -27.81 0.47
N LYS A 205 -25.59 -28.76 1.40
CA LYS A 205 -24.54 -29.80 1.39
C LYS A 205 -24.32 -30.52 0.04
N ARG A 206 -25.21 -30.34 -0.94
CA ARG A 206 -25.11 -30.83 -2.32
C ARG A 206 -24.07 -30.11 -3.18
N LEU A 207 -23.65 -28.89 -2.85
CA LEU A 207 -22.73 -28.10 -3.68
C LEU A 207 -21.29 -28.05 -3.14
N PHE A 208 -20.95 -28.83 -2.12
CA PHE A 208 -19.60 -28.92 -1.56
C PHE A 208 -18.52 -29.28 -2.62
N PHE A 209 -18.88 -30.04 -3.66
CA PHE A 209 -18.00 -30.35 -4.78
C PHE A 209 -18.06 -29.33 -5.95
N ALA A 210 -19.11 -28.52 -6.03
CA ALA A 210 -19.23 -27.44 -7.01
C ALA A 210 -18.50 -26.15 -6.56
N ASN A 211 -18.28 -26.00 -5.25
CA ASN A 211 -17.63 -24.84 -4.62
C ASN A 211 -16.10 -24.80 -4.73
N LEU A 212 -15.49 -25.63 -5.58
CA LEU A 212 -14.09 -25.42 -5.93
C LEU A 212 -13.89 -24.19 -6.84
N PHE A 213 -14.97 -23.60 -7.38
CA PHE A 213 -14.91 -22.61 -8.47
C PHE A 213 -15.94 -21.45 -8.43
N TYR A 214 -16.37 -20.86 -7.28
CA TYR A 214 -16.73 -19.40 -7.13
C TYR A 214 -17.64 -19.07 -5.89
N PRO A 215 -17.58 -17.83 -5.33
CA PRO A 215 -16.47 -16.87 -5.29
C PRO A 215 -15.90 -16.66 -3.88
N TRP A 216 -14.58 -16.50 -3.84
CA TRP A 216 -13.75 -16.08 -2.71
C TRP A 216 -13.84 -14.56 -2.46
N ASN A 217 -15.02 -13.95 -2.65
CA ASN A 217 -15.16 -12.51 -2.54
C ASN A 217 -15.21 -12.10 -1.08
N HIS A 218 -14.17 -11.40 -0.65
CA HIS A 218 -14.06 -10.84 0.68
C HIS A 218 -14.39 -9.35 0.58
N ILE A 219 -15.46 -8.92 1.27
CA ILE A 219 -15.90 -7.53 1.27
C ILE A 219 -15.58 -6.93 2.63
N VAL A 220 -14.73 -5.91 2.64
CA VAL A 220 -14.44 -5.16 3.87
C VAL A 220 -15.52 -4.12 4.08
N ASN A 221 -16.30 -4.27 5.14
CA ASN A 221 -17.26 -3.27 5.62
C ASN A 221 -16.65 -2.54 6.81
N PHE A 222 -16.48 -1.22 6.71
CA PHE A 222 -15.97 -0.41 7.82
C PHE A 222 -16.64 0.96 7.89
N GLY A 223 -16.70 1.54 9.08
CA GLY A 223 -17.32 2.85 9.33
C GLY A 223 -18.86 2.84 9.34
N GLY A 224 -19.49 1.71 9.05
CA GLY A 224 -20.94 1.52 9.21
C GLY A 224 -21.38 1.52 10.67
N ARG A 225 -22.68 1.75 10.91
CA ARG A 225 -23.27 1.67 12.26
C ARG A 225 -23.38 0.22 12.74
N ASP A 226 -23.69 -0.69 11.83
CA ASP A 226 -24.05 -2.08 12.12
C ASP A 226 -23.31 -3.04 11.18
N GLY A 227 -23.28 -4.31 11.58
CA GLY A 227 -22.78 -5.40 10.74
C GLY A 227 -23.78 -5.71 9.65
N VAL A 228 -23.27 -5.82 8.42
CA VAL A 228 -23.99 -6.18 7.21
C VAL A 228 -23.84 -7.65 6.86
N CYS A 229 -22.89 -8.39 7.44
CA CYS A 229 -22.69 -9.79 7.06
C CYS A 229 -23.94 -10.64 7.29
N ARG A 230 -24.65 -10.43 8.40
CA ARG A 230 -25.93 -11.11 8.68
C ARG A 230 -27.00 -10.74 7.65
N TYR A 231 -27.16 -9.44 7.37
CA TYR A 231 -28.10 -8.95 6.37
C TYR A 231 -27.80 -9.53 4.99
N MET A 232 -26.53 -9.55 4.57
CA MET A 232 -26.11 -10.15 3.31
C MET A 232 -26.51 -11.63 3.27
N ASN A 233 -26.21 -12.42 4.30
CA ASN A 233 -26.55 -13.84 4.32
C ASN A 233 -28.07 -14.09 4.28
N ASP A 234 -28.88 -13.20 4.87
CA ASP A 234 -30.34 -13.31 4.85
C ASP A 234 -30.97 -12.89 3.50
N HIS A 235 -30.20 -12.25 2.60
CA HIS A 235 -30.70 -11.70 1.32
C HIS A 235 -29.85 -12.13 0.10
N PHE A 236 -28.98 -13.12 0.27
CA PHE A 236 -28.26 -13.78 -0.83
C PHE A 236 -29.16 -14.92 -1.35
N ASP A 237 -29.91 -14.64 -2.42
CA ASP A 237 -30.65 -15.64 -3.21
C ASP A 237 -29.75 -16.32 -4.26
#